data_AF-A0AAW6SVN7-F1
#
_entry.id   AF-A0AAW6SVN7-F1
#
_cell.length_a   1.000
_cell.length_b   1.000
_cell.length_c   1.000
_cell.angle_alpha   90.00
_cell.angle_beta   90.00
_cell.angle_gamma   90.00
#
_symmetry.space_group_name_H-M   'P 1'
#
loop_
_entity.id
_entity.type
_entity.pdbx_description
1 polymer ?
#
loop_
_entity_poly.entity_id
_entity_poly.type
_entity_poly.pdbx_seq_one_letter_code
_entity_poly.pdbx_strand_id
1 'polypeptide(L)'
;MKRLGFLIFLTLLVVSFSSTTVLAESSMLEDINKALKAEVTYYDNHSVNVIDSIETNVPVMENKKETDKNVKVLFVAFKEVRGDIYFWDNTQVYYYDIDNNQIVNSADVLGNEATSEFLKKHENVGEKKLRTGSFLLLMSSIFVLILAPVIIAFFHNGSRSNERIVIYNSKRVPY
;
A
#
# COMPACT_ATOMS: atom_id res chain seq x y z
N MET A 1 -19.93 -57.63 -7.71
CA MET A 1 -20.32 -56.53 -8.62
C MET A 1 -21.06 -55.35 -7.94
N LYS A 2 -21.69 -55.51 -6.76
CA LYS A 2 -22.41 -54.40 -6.08
C LYS A 2 -21.53 -53.31 -5.44
N ARG A 3 -20.26 -53.64 -5.11
CA ARG A 3 -19.30 -52.69 -4.50
C ARG A 3 -18.54 -51.83 -5.51
N LEU A 4 -18.53 -52.22 -6.79
CA LEU A 4 -17.85 -51.48 -7.86
C LEU A 4 -18.70 -50.29 -8.36
N GLY A 5 -20.03 -50.48 -8.44
CA GLY A 5 -20.95 -49.41 -8.81
C GLY A 5 -21.01 -48.26 -7.80
N PHE A 6 -20.83 -48.57 -6.51
CA PHE A 6 -20.78 -47.56 -5.45
C PHE A 6 -19.52 -46.65 -5.55
N LEU A 7 -18.39 -47.21 -6.00
CA LEU A 7 -17.14 -46.47 -6.21
C LEU A 7 -17.19 -45.54 -7.43
N ILE A 8 -17.90 -45.94 -8.49
CA ILE A 8 -18.13 -45.11 -9.69
C ILE A 8 -19.13 -43.99 -9.38
N PHE A 9 -20.16 -44.27 -8.57
CA PHE A 9 -21.13 -43.26 -8.13
C PHE A 9 -20.49 -42.23 -7.18
N LEU A 10 -19.56 -42.65 -6.30
CA LEU A 10 -18.84 -41.76 -5.39
C LEU A 10 -17.81 -40.88 -6.12
N THR A 11 -17.21 -41.36 -7.21
CA THR A 11 -16.26 -40.58 -8.03
C THR A 11 -16.97 -39.59 -8.96
N LEU A 12 -18.19 -39.88 -9.42
CA LEU A 12 -18.99 -38.92 -10.18
C LEU A 12 -19.48 -37.73 -9.33
N LEU A 13 -19.65 -37.92 -8.01
CA LEU A 13 -20.14 -36.87 -7.11
C LEU A 13 -19.07 -35.78 -6.83
N VAL A 14 -17.79 -36.08 -7.05
CA VAL A 14 -16.67 -35.16 -6.76
C VAL A 14 -16.39 -34.20 -7.92
N VAL A 15 -16.90 -34.48 -9.13
CA VAL A 15 -16.65 -33.66 -10.33
C VAL A 15 -17.59 -32.44 -10.44
N SER A 16 -18.61 -32.33 -9.58
CA SER A 16 -19.52 -31.18 -9.54
C SER A 16 -19.03 -30.04 -8.66
N PHE A 17 -17.71 -29.85 -8.53
CA PHE A 17 -17.16 -28.65 -7.91
C PHE A 17 -17.27 -27.47 -8.88
N SER A 18 -18.33 -26.68 -8.67
CA SER A 18 -18.56 -25.35 -9.25
C SER A 18 -17.27 -24.52 -9.23
N SER A 19 -16.64 -24.37 -10.39
CA SER A 19 -15.38 -23.64 -10.57
C SER A 19 -15.57 -22.50 -11.59
N THR A 20 -16.64 -21.72 -11.44
CA THR A 20 -16.91 -20.58 -12.34
C THR A 20 -16.64 -19.21 -11.69
N THR A 21 -16.34 -19.15 -10.39
CA THR A 21 -16.11 -17.88 -9.68
C THR A 21 -14.66 -17.37 -9.74
N VAL A 22 -13.68 -18.23 -10.00
CA VAL A 22 -12.25 -17.88 -9.92
C VAL A 22 -11.75 -17.06 -11.12
N LEU A 23 -12.39 -17.17 -12.29
CA LEU A 23 -11.94 -16.50 -13.52
C LEU A 23 -12.34 -15.02 -13.59
N ALA A 24 -13.47 -14.62 -13.00
CA ALA A 24 -13.92 -13.24 -13.01
C ALA A 24 -13.17 -12.37 -11.98
N GLU A 25 -12.75 -12.97 -10.87
CA GLU A 25 -12.01 -12.28 -9.82
C GLU A 25 -10.56 -11.97 -10.25
N SER A 26 -9.95 -12.86 -11.04
CA SER A 26 -8.58 -12.68 -11.54
C SER A 26 -8.46 -11.59 -12.60
N SER A 27 -9.41 -11.47 -13.53
CA SER A 27 -9.41 -10.40 -14.53
C SER A 27 -9.60 -9.02 -13.90
N MET A 28 -10.53 -8.91 -12.96
CA MET A 28 -10.78 -7.67 -12.20
C MET A 28 -9.54 -7.22 -11.42
N LEU A 29 -8.87 -8.15 -10.72
CA LEU A 29 -7.63 -7.85 -10.02
C LEU A 29 -6.50 -7.39 -10.96
N GLU A 30 -6.43 -7.96 -12.15
CA GLU A 30 -5.44 -7.56 -13.15
C GLU A 30 -5.67 -6.12 -13.63
N ASP A 31 -6.93 -5.73 -13.83
CA ASP A 31 -7.27 -4.36 -14.23
C ASP A 31 -6.99 -3.35 -13.12
N ILE A 32 -7.28 -3.70 -11.87
CA ILE A 32 -6.93 -2.85 -10.71
C ILE A 32 -5.40 -2.73 -10.59
N ASN A 33 -4.67 -3.82 -10.78
CA ASN A 33 -3.20 -3.81 -10.77
C ASN A 33 -2.62 -2.91 -11.89
N LYS A 34 -3.23 -2.91 -13.08
CA LYS A 34 -2.85 -2.00 -14.18
C LYS A 34 -3.16 -0.54 -13.83
N ALA A 35 -4.34 -0.26 -13.28
CA ALA A 35 -4.72 1.09 -12.85
C ALA A 35 -3.76 1.63 -11.78
N LEU A 36 -3.49 0.85 -10.74
CA LEU A 36 -2.55 1.21 -9.67
C LEU A 36 -1.14 1.48 -10.20
N LYS A 37 -0.66 0.67 -11.15
CA LYS A 37 0.64 0.88 -11.78
C LYS A 37 0.73 2.18 -12.58
N ALA A 38 -0.38 2.66 -13.14
CA ALA A 38 -0.45 3.92 -13.86
C ALA A 38 -0.60 5.13 -12.91
N GLU A 39 -1.36 4.98 -11.83
CA GLU A 39 -1.72 6.06 -10.90
C GLU A 39 -0.66 6.28 -9.80
N VAL A 40 -0.03 5.21 -9.32
CA VAL A 40 0.81 5.23 -8.11
C VAL A 40 2.28 4.99 -8.45
N THR A 41 3.12 6.01 -8.25
CA THR A 41 4.53 6.02 -8.66
C THR A 41 5.38 4.90 -8.05
N TYR A 42 5.18 4.58 -6.77
CA TYR A 42 5.98 3.60 -6.03
C TYR A 42 5.22 2.29 -5.79
N TYR A 43 4.23 2.00 -6.62
CA TYR A 43 3.40 0.80 -6.48
C TYR A 43 4.24 -0.48 -6.52
N ASP A 44 4.01 -1.37 -5.56
CA ASP A 44 4.56 -2.71 -5.54
C ASP A 44 3.69 -3.63 -6.40
N ASN A 45 4.25 -4.12 -7.52
CA ASN A 45 3.49 -4.90 -8.50
C ASN A 45 2.86 -6.15 -7.86
N HIS A 46 1.57 -6.36 -8.11
CA HIS A 46 0.80 -7.50 -7.56
C HIS A 46 0.65 -7.48 -6.03
N SER A 47 0.91 -6.34 -5.38
CA SER A 47 0.66 -6.19 -3.94
C SER A 47 -0.81 -5.91 -3.60
N VAL A 48 -1.66 -5.72 -4.62
CA VAL A 48 -3.08 -5.44 -4.45
C VAL A 48 -3.82 -6.65 -3.89
N ASN A 49 -4.71 -6.39 -2.95
CA ASN A 49 -5.59 -7.39 -2.35
C ASN A 49 -6.97 -6.77 -2.09
N VAL A 50 -8.04 -7.49 -2.42
CA VAL A 50 -9.40 -7.07 -2.07
C VAL A 50 -9.64 -7.44 -0.60
N ILE A 51 -9.96 -6.44 0.22
CA ILE A 51 -10.24 -6.60 1.65
C ILE A 51 -11.72 -6.86 1.89
N ASP A 52 -12.58 -6.11 1.19
CA ASP A 52 -14.03 -6.23 1.29
C ASP A 52 -14.66 -5.79 -0.04
N SER A 53 -15.87 -6.27 -0.32
CA SER A 53 -16.60 -5.86 -1.52
C SER A 53 -18.11 -5.96 -1.34
N ILE A 54 -18.84 -5.11 -2.06
CA ILE A 54 -20.29 -5.21 -2.22
C ILE A 54 -20.65 -5.12 -3.69
N GLU A 55 -21.77 -5.73 -4.08
CA GLU A 55 -22.35 -5.59 -5.41
C GLU A 55 -23.64 -4.80 -5.27
N THR A 56 -23.81 -3.76 -6.07
CA THR A 56 -24.97 -2.88 -6.02
C THR A 56 -25.16 -2.12 -7.33
N ASN A 57 -26.40 -1.72 -7.62
CA ASN A 57 -26.68 -0.87 -8.76
C ASN A 57 -26.47 0.58 -8.38
N VAL A 58 -25.58 1.26 -9.10
CA VAL A 58 -25.25 2.65 -8.84
C VAL A 58 -25.46 3.47 -10.11
N PRO A 59 -26.09 4.65 -10.01
CA PRO A 59 -26.15 5.58 -11.13
C PRO A 59 -24.76 6.12 -11.43
N VAL A 60 -24.37 6.04 -12.70
CA VAL A 60 -23.09 6.53 -13.23
C VAL A 60 -23.36 7.57 -14.32
N MET A 61 -22.63 8.67 -14.25
CA MET A 61 -22.67 9.73 -15.26
C MET A 61 -21.78 9.36 -16.45
N GLU A 62 -22.39 8.95 -17.55
CA GLU A 62 -21.70 8.62 -18.78
C GLU A 62 -22.20 9.52 -19.91
N ASN A 63 -21.30 10.27 -20.55
CA ASN A 63 -21.65 11.19 -21.64
C ASN A 63 -22.76 12.21 -21.29
N LYS A 64 -22.76 12.73 -20.05
CA LYS A 64 -23.78 13.64 -19.49
C LYS A 64 -25.18 13.01 -19.34
N LYS A 65 -25.28 11.68 -19.35
CA LYS A 65 -26.51 10.96 -19.02
C LYS A 65 -26.26 10.05 -17.83
N GLU A 66 -27.24 9.99 -16.95
CA GLU A 66 -27.28 9.05 -15.85
C GLU A 66 -27.68 7.67 -16.39
N THR A 67 -26.89 6.66 -16.09
CA THR A 67 -27.16 5.26 -16.43
C THR A 67 -26.91 4.41 -15.22
N ASP A 68 -27.89 3.59 -14.83
CA ASP A 68 -27.73 2.61 -13.76
C ASP A 68 -26.82 1.48 -14.23
N LYS A 69 -25.75 1.23 -13.48
CA LYS A 69 -24.81 0.15 -13.75
C LYS A 69 -24.74 -0.79 -12.56
N ASN A 70 -24.62 -2.08 -12.84
CA ASN A 70 -24.33 -3.08 -11.83
C ASN A 70 -22.84 -3.04 -11.50
N VAL A 71 -22.52 -2.49 -10.33
CA VAL A 71 -21.14 -2.19 -9.94
C VAL A 71 -20.76 -3.00 -8.71
N LYS A 72 -19.57 -3.60 -8.78
CA LYS A 72 -18.86 -4.13 -7.62
C LYS A 72 -17.99 -3.04 -7.02
N VAL A 73 -18.32 -2.61 -5.80
CA VAL A 73 -17.51 -1.68 -5.03
C VAL A 73 -16.49 -2.48 -4.24
N LEU A 74 -15.21 -2.18 -4.44
CA LEU A 74 -14.09 -2.95 -3.92
C LEU A 74 -13.27 -2.07 -2.99
N PHE A 75 -13.13 -2.49 -1.74
CA PHE A 75 -12.15 -1.93 -0.82
C PHE A 75 -10.86 -2.73 -0.94
N VAL A 76 -9.82 -2.11 -1.51
CA VAL A 76 -8.54 -2.77 -1.81
C VAL A 76 -7.44 -2.22 -0.93
N ALA A 77 -6.51 -3.09 -0.54
CA ALA A 77 -5.25 -2.72 0.08
C ALA A 77 -4.10 -2.99 -0.88
N PHE A 78 -3.08 -2.14 -0.88
CA PHE A 78 -1.88 -2.33 -1.68
C PHE A 78 -0.66 -1.71 -1.00
N LYS A 79 0.53 -1.99 -1.56
CA LYS A 79 1.81 -1.53 -1.00
C LYS A 79 2.48 -0.55 -1.94
N GLU A 80 3.18 0.41 -1.35
CA GLU A 80 4.18 1.21 -2.05
C GLU A 80 5.57 0.96 -1.45
N VAL A 81 6.58 0.83 -2.32
CA VAL A 81 7.97 0.60 -1.95
C VAL A 81 8.86 1.65 -2.61
N ARG A 82 9.52 2.47 -1.78
CA ARG A 82 10.49 3.47 -2.25
C ARG A 82 11.90 3.03 -1.91
N GLY A 83 12.69 2.79 -2.94
CA GLY A 83 14.12 2.45 -2.83
C GLY A 83 14.38 1.21 -1.98
N ASP A 84 13.44 0.26 -1.96
CA ASP A 84 13.50 -1.02 -1.24
C ASP A 84 13.63 -0.94 0.30
N ILE A 85 13.50 0.26 0.89
CA ILE A 85 13.71 0.49 2.33
C ILE A 85 12.52 1.18 3.01
N TYR A 86 11.72 1.93 2.25
CA TYR A 86 10.52 2.57 2.77
C TYR A 86 9.26 1.90 2.21
N PHE A 87 8.41 1.43 3.11
CA PHE A 87 7.21 0.66 2.81
C PHE A 87 5.99 1.40 3.35
N TRP A 88 5.00 1.62 2.48
CA TRP A 88 3.69 2.14 2.86
C TRP A 88 2.62 1.09 2.58
N ASP A 89 1.68 0.99 3.51
CA ASP A 89 0.43 0.27 3.31
C ASP A 89 -0.64 1.32 2.97
N ASN A 90 -1.34 1.10 1.86
CA ASN A 90 -2.37 1.98 1.34
C ASN A 90 -3.68 1.23 1.19
N THR A 91 -4.78 1.97 1.25
CA THR A 91 -6.13 1.48 1.00
C THR A 91 -6.84 2.40 0.01
N GLN A 92 -7.67 1.84 -0.87
CA GLN A 92 -8.44 2.62 -1.85
C GLN A 92 -9.74 1.89 -2.18
N VAL A 93 -10.70 2.63 -2.73
CA VAL A 93 -11.95 2.07 -3.26
C VAL A 93 -11.95 2.15 -4.78
N TYR A 94 -12.31 1.04 -5.41
CA TYR A 94 -12.55 0.95 -6.86
C TYR A 94 -14.01 0.57 -7.12
N TYR A 95 -14.55 1.09 -8.22
CA TYR A 95 -15.86 0.75 -8.74
C TYR A 95 -15.64 -0.07 -10.01
N TYR A 96 -16.13 -1.30 -10.05
CA TYR A 96 -15.97 -2.19 -11.21
C TYR A 96 -17.34 -2.52 -11.81
N ASP A 97 -17.55 -2.14 -13.06
CA ASP A 97 -18.74 -2.48 -13.83
C ASP A 97 -18.68 -3.96 -14.22
N ILE A 98 -19.56 -4.76 -13.60
CA ILE A 98 -19.57 -6.21 -13.76
C ILE A 98 -19.99 -6.59 -15.18
N ASP A 99 -20.91 -5.82 -15.77
CA ASP A 99 -21.50 -6.15 -17.07
C ASP A 99 -20.53 -5.82 -18.21
N ASN A 100 -19.78 -4.73 -18.08
CA ASN A 100 -18.82 -4.29 -19.11
C ASN A 100 -17.37 -4.68 -18.82
N ASN A 101 -17.08 -5.34 -17.69
CA ASN A 101 -15.74 -5.73 -17.25
C ASN A 101 -14.72 -4.58 -17.29
N GLN A 102 -15.05 -3.47 -16.63
CA GLN A 102 -14.19 -2.29 -16.64
C GLN A 102 -14.26 -1.52 -15.33
N ILE A 103 -13.16 -0.85 -14.97
CA ILE A 103 -13.14 0.08 -13.86
C ILE A 103 -13.92 1.33 -14.24
N VAL A 104 -14.87 1.71 -13.40
CA VAL A 104 -15.60 2.98 -13.48
C VAL A 104 -14.83 4.03 -12.69
N ASN A 105 -14.67 5.20 -13.28
CA ASN A 105 -14.07 6.33 -12.59
C ASN A 105 -14.96 6.76 -11.43
N SER A 106 -14.40 6.81 -10.22
CA SER A 106 -15.11 7.21 -9.00
C SER A 106 -15.77 8.60 -9.11
N ALA A 107 -15.22 9.50 -9.93
CA ALA A 107 -15.80 10.83 -10.17
C ALA A 107 -17.14 10.79 -10.92
N ASP A 108 -17.38 9.74 -11.70
CA ASP A 108 -18.60 9.57 -12.50
C ASP A 108 -19.67 8.80 -11.72
N VAL A 109 -19.35 8.22 -10.56
CA VAL A 109 -20.28 7.46 -9.72
C VAL A 109 -21.06 8.41 -8.82
N LEU A 110 -22.38 8.49 -9.00
CA LEU A 110 -23.24 9.38 -8.20
C LEU A 110 -23.53 8.83 -6.80
N GLY A 111 -23.29 7.53 -6.59
CA GLY A 111 -23.48 6.85 -5.32
C GLY A 111 -24.93 6.49 -5.02
N ASN A 112 -25.11 5.66 -4.00
CA ASN A 112 -26.40 5.24 -3.44
C ASN A 112 -26.24 4.96 -1.93
N GLU A 113 -27.32 4.55 -1.26
CA GLU A 113 -27.28 4.24 0.17
C GLU A 113 -26.28 3.12 0.52
N ALA A 114 -26.30 2.01 -0.23
CA ALA A 114 -25.39 0.87 -0.01
C ALA A 114 -23.91 1.24 -0.13
N THR A 115 -23.54 2.03 -1.15
CA THR A 115 -22.17 2.54 -1.32
C THR A 115 -21.78 3.50 -0.21
N SER A 116 -22.70 4.36 0.24
CA SER A 116 -22.46 5.28 1.37
C SER A 116 -22.20 4.51 2.66
N GLU A 117 -22.99 3.48 2.96
CA GLU A 117 -22.78 2.62 4.12
C GLU A 117 -21.46 1.84 4.02
N PHE A 118 -21.13 1.33 2.84
CA PHE A 118 -19.86 0.65 2.60
C PHE A 118 -18.66 1.57 2.84
N LEU A 119 -18.70 2.80 2.32
CA LEU A 119 -17.65 3.80 2.54
C LEU A 119 -17.56 4.21 4.02
N LYS A 120 -18.69 4.36 4.72
CA LYS A 120 -18.71 4.65 6.17
C LYS A 120 -18.14 3.51 7.00
N LYS A 121 -18.40 2.25 6.63
CA LYS A 121 -17.81 1.08 7.29
C LYS A 121 -16.28 1.08 7.20
N HIS A 122 -15.75 1.64 6.12
CA HIS A 122 -14.32 1.76 5.86
C HIS A 122 -13.86 3.22 6.02
N GLU A 123 -13.86 3.74 7.26
CA GLU A 123 -13.50 5.15 7.56
C GLU A 123 -12.07 5.55 7.07
N ASN A 124 -11.22 4.57 6.79
CA ASN A 124 -9.81 4.75 6.43
C ASN A 124 -9.54 4.59 4.91
N VAL A 125 -10.52 4.89 4.06
CA VAL A 125 -10.31 4.86 2.60
C VAL A 125 -9.34 5.96 2.18
N GLY A 126 -8.27 5.59 1.47
CA GLY A 126 -7.23 6.53 1.03
C GLY A 126 -6.15 6.81 2.09
N GLU A 127 -6.19 6.14 3.25
CA GLU A 127 -5.15 6.33 4.26
C GLU A 127 -3.84 5.68 3.80
N LYS A 128 -2.81 6.52 3.68
CA LYS A 128 -1.43 6.10 3.44
C LYS A 128 -0.68 5.98 4.75
N LYS A 129 -0.37 4.75 5.16
CA LYS A 129 0.32 4.45 6.42
C LYS A 129 1.76 4.01 6.15
N LEU A 130 2.71 4.79 6.67
CA LEU A 130 4.12 4.38 6.68
C LEU A 130 4.29 3.24 7.68
N ARG A 131 4.90 2.14 7.26
CA ARG A 131 5.18 1.02 8.18
C ARG A 131 6.11 1.46 9.31
N THR A 132 5.89 0.90 10.50
CA THR A 132 6.66 1.22 11.71
C THR A 132 8.17 1.11 11.49
N GLY A 133 8.64 0.05 10.81
CA GLY A 133 10.06 -0.11 10.50
C GLY A 133 10.61 1.02 9.62
N SER A 134 9.88 1.39 8.56
CA SER A 134 10.24 2.49 7.67
C SER A 134 10.15 3.86 8.35
N PHE A 135 9.20 4.05 9.27
CA PHE A 135 9.09 5.23 10.11
C PHE A 135 10.31 5.36 11.04
N LEU A 136 10.69 4.29 11.73
CA LEU A 136 11.87 4.28 12.60
C LEU A 136 13.15 4.56 11.82
N LEU A 137 13.30 3.97 10.62
CA LEU A 137 14.42 4.26 9.73
C LEU A 137 14.44 5.74 9.33
N LEU A 138 13.30 6.31 8.93
CA LEU A 138 13.20 7.72 8.57
C LEU A 138 13.58 8.63 9.73
N MET A 139 13.03 8.37 10.93
CA MET A 139 13.32 9.15 12.13
C MET A 139 14.79 9.03 12.52
N SER A 140 15.38 7.83 12.46
CA SER A 140 16.79 7.59 12.72
C SER A 140 17.68 8.36 11.74
N SER A 141 17.37 8.33 10.44
CA SER A 141 18.11 9.08 9.43
C SER A 141 18.09 10.59 9.68
N ILE A 142 16.93 11.15 10.03
CA ILE A 142 16.80 12.58 10.38
C ILE A 142 17.62 12.90 11.64
N PHE A 143 17.55 12.03 12.64
CA PHE A 143 18.26 12.20 13.90
C PHE A 143 19.79 12.19 13.70
N VAL A 144 20.31 11.25 12.91
CA VAL A 144 21.73 11.19 12.55
C VAL A 144 22.15 12.44 11.78
N LEU A 145 21.33 12.93 10.85
CA LEU A 145 21.64 14.11 10.05
C LEU A 145 21.78 15.38 10.92
N ILE A 146 20.96 15.51 11.96
CA ILE A 146 21.01 16.63 12.91
C ILE A 146 22.13 16.45 13.94
N LEU A 147 22.31 15.25 14.50
CA LEU A 147 23.27 15.02 15.57
C LEU A 147 24.70 14.81 15.11
N ALA A 148 24.92 14.22 13.93
CA ALA A 148 26.26 13.99 13.40
C ALA A 148 27.14 15.26 13.42
N PRO A 149 26.71 16.44 12.94
CA PRO A 149 27.53 17.65 13.02
C PRO A 149 27.81 18.10 14.46
N VAL A 150 26.85 17.96 15.38
CA VAL A 150 27.04 18.30 16.80
C VAL A 150 28.07 17.38 17.44
N ILE A 151 27.96 16.08 17.20
CA ILE A 151 28.89 15.07 17.70
C ILE A 151 30.29 15.32 17.13
N ILE A 152 30.42 15.54 15.81
CA ILE A 152 31.69 15.85 15.16
C ILE A 152 32.32 17.11 15.75
N ALA A 153 31.54 18.18 15.94
CA ALA A 153 32.02 19.42 16.53
C ALA A 153 32.50 19.22 17.98
N PHE A 154 31.79 18.42 18.78
CA PHE A 154 32.17 18.09 20.15
C PHE A 154 33.51 17.35 20.20
N PHE A 155 33.69 16.31 19.37
CA PHE A 155 34.94 15.55 19.32
C PHE A 155 36.11 16.34 18.69
N HIS A 156 35.85 17.23 17.72
CA HIS A 156 36.90 18.06 17.12
C HIS A 156 37.43 19.13 18.09
N ASN A 157 36.56 19.72 18.93
CA ASN A 157 36.95 20.75 19.89
C ASN A 157 37.64 20.19 21.15
N GLY A 158 37.27 18.97 21.59
CA GLY A 158 37.90 18.30 22.74
C GLY A 158 39.37 17.91 22.50
N SER A 159 39.80 17.77 21.25
CA SER A 159 41.17 17.33 20.91
C SER A 159 42.22 18.45 20.96
N ARG A 160 41.79 19.73 20.98
CA ARG A 160 42.69 20.91 20.94
C ARG A 160 43.21 21.38 22.30
N SER A 161 42.72 20.87 23.43
CA SER A 161 43.10 21.37 24.76
C SER A 161 44.41 20.77 25.32
N ASN A 162 45.09 19.90 24.57
CA ASN A 162 46.31 19.23 25.02
C ASN A 162 47.61 19.84 24.45
N GLU A 163 47.58 21.12 24.05
CA GLU A 163 48.79 21.88 23.80
C GLU A 163 49.50 22.12 25.13
N ARG A 164 50.50 21.29 25.45
CA ARG A 164 51.44 21.55 26.56
C ARG A 164 52.04 22.94 26.34
N ILE A 165 51.69 23.88 27.20
CA ILE A 165 52.43 25.13 27.32
C ILE A 165 53.84 24.77 27.82
N VAL A 166 54.79 24.65 26.89
CA VAL A 166 56.22 24.56 27.22
C VAL A 166 56.66 25.96 27.58
N ILE A 167 56.62 26.29 28.87
CA ILE A 167 57.20 27.54 29.39
C ILE A 167 58.72 27.41 29.26
N TYR A 168 59.29 28.04 28.23
CA TYR A 168 60.74 28.21 28.14
C TYR A 168 61.19 29.14 29.26
N ASN A 169 61.83 28.56 30.29
CA ASN A 169 62.49 29.32 31.33
C ASN A 169 63.79 29.90 30.78
N SER A 170 63.75 31.12 30.24
CA SER A 170 64.96 31.84 29.83
C SER A 170 65.76 32.22 31.08
N LYS A 171 66.83 31.49 31.36
CA LYS A 171 67.84 31.90 32.33
C LYS A 171 68.44 33.23 31.87
N ARG A 172 68.29 34.27 32.69
CA ARG A 172 69.00 35.55 32.49
C ARG A 172 70.50 35.31 32.61
N VAL A 173 71.25 35.75 31.61
CA VAL A 173 72.71 35.83 31.65
C VAL A 173 73.09 37.05 32.49
N PRO A 174 73.92 36.93 33.54
CA PRO A 174 74.46 38.08 34.23
C PRO A 174 75.55 38.73 33.36
N TYR A 175 75.50 40.07 33.28
CA TYR A 175 76.55 40.93 32.72
C TYR A 175 77.85 40.82 33.50
#